data_AF-A0A382YPM9-F1
#
_entry.id   AF-A0A382YPM9-F1
#
_cell.length_a   1.000
_cell.length_b   1.000
_cell.length_c   1.000
_cell.angle_alpha   90.00
_cell.angle_beta   90.00
_cell.angle_gamma   90.00
#
_symmetry.space_group_name_H-M   'P 1'
#
loop_
_entity.id
_entity.type
_entity.pdbx_description
1 polymer ?
#
loop_
_entity_poly.entity_id
_entity_poly.type
_entity_poly.pdbx_seq_one_letter_code
_entity_poly.pdbx_strand_id
1 'polypeptide(L)' 'MDKIFIRDLEIETVIGIYEWEREVKQIVSVSLEMEVDTKKAGNSDKIEHS' A
#
# COMPACT_ATOMS: atom_id res chain seq x y z
N MET A 1 0.32 -10.21 -17.17
CA MET A 1 0.41 -8.89 -16.52
C MET A 1 0.84 -9.19 -15.11
N ASP A 2 1.91 -8.57 -14.65
CA ASP A 2 2.49 -8.88 -13.35
C ASP A 2 1.80 -8.04 -12.28
N LYS A 3 2.06 -8.36 -11.00
CA LYS A 3 1.39 -7.71 -9.88
C LYS A 3 2.39 -7.33 -8.81
N ILE A 4 2.32 -6.07 -8.38
CA ILE A 4 3.01 -5.59 -7.19
C ILE A 4 1.98 -5.54 -6.07
N PHE A 5 2.30 -6.10 -4.91
CA PHE A 5 1.38 -6.15 -3.78
C PHE A 5 2.04 -5.69 -2.49
N ILE A 6 1.23 -5.08 -1.63
CA ILE A 6 1.51 -4.77 -0.25
C ILE A 6 0.49 -5.54 0.59
N ARG A 7 0.94 -6.32 1.57
CA ARG A 7 0.07 -7.09 2.47
C ARG A 7 0.25 -6.61 3.89
N ASP A 8 -0.87 -6.46 4.58
CA ASP A 8 -0.94 -6.18 6.01
C ASP A 8 -0.03 -5.03 6.46
N LEU A 9 -0.02 -3.93 5.69
CA LEU A 9 0.70 -2.72 6.09
C LEU A 9 -0.05 -2.05 7.22
N GLU A 10 0.47 -2.18 8.44
CA GLU A 10 -0.05 -1.51 9.62
C GLU A 10 0.40 -0.05 9.66
N ILE A 11 -0.57 0.86 9.74
CA ILE A 11 -0.33 2.30 9.92
C ILE A 11 -1.10 2.78 11.15
N GLU A 12 -0.47 3.65 11.93
CA GLU A 12 -1.12 4.32 13.06
C GLU A 12 -1.71 5.65 12.59
N THR A 13 -3.04 5.76 12.58
CA THR A 13 -3.74 6.95 12.07
C THR A 13 -5.04 7.23 12.84
N VAL A 14 -5.58 8.44 12.67
CA VAL A 14 -6.88 8.83 13.20
C VAL A 14 -7.93 8.57 12.13
N ILE A 15 -8.88 7.69 12.43
CA ILE A 15 -9.97 7.29 11.53
C ILE A 15 -11.20 6.95 12.36
N GLY A 16 -12.40 7.29 11.90
CA GLY A 16 -13.63 6.93 12.59
C GLY A 16 -14.82 7.82 12.25
N ILE A 17 -16.02 7.30 12.54
CA ILE A 17 -17.30 7.98 12.31
C ILE A 17 -17.65 8.84 13.52
N TYR A 18 -17.34 8.37 14.72
CA TYR A 18 -17.64 9.07 15.96
C TYR A 18 -16.59 10.14 16.28
N GLU A 19 -17.02 11.18 16.99
CA GLU A 19 -16.14 12.30 17.37
C GLU A 19 -14.97 11.85 18.24
N TRP A 20 -15.20 10.91 19.17
CA TRP A 20 -14.14 10.37 20.03
C TRP A 20 -13.08 9.57 19.24
N GLU A 21 -13.44 8.92 18.14
CA GLU A 21 -12.50 8.20 17.28
C GLU A 21 -11.55 9.15 16.55
N ARG A 22 -11.94 10.43 16.42
CA ARG A 22 -11.10 11.48 15.81
C ARG A 22 -10.05 12.06 16.77
N GLU A 23 -10.07 11.64 18.04
CA GLU A 23 -9.12 12.09 19.06
C GLU A 23 -8.10 10.99 19.43
N VAL A 24 -8.35 9.74 19.03
CA VAL A 24 -7.53 8.58 19.37
C VAL A 24 -6.94 7.97 18.11
N LYS A 25 -5.65 7.65 18.14
CA LYS A 25 -4.98 6.92 17.07
C LYS A 25 -5.32 5.43 17.11
N GLN A 26 -5.56 4.85 15.94
CA GLN A 26 -5.90 3.45 15.73
C GLN A 26 -4.94 2.82 14.73
N ILE A 27 -4.65 1.53 14.89
CA ILE A 27 -3.89 0.75 13.90
C ILE A 27 -4.84 0.34 12.78
N VAL A 28 -4.48 0.69 11.56
CA VAL A 28 -5.21 0.29 10.33
C VAL A 28 -4.29 -0.61 9.53
N SER A 29 -4.77 -1.81 9.17
CA SER A 29 -4.08 -2.70 8.23
C SER A 29 -4.57 -2.42 6.80
N VAL A 30 -3.63 -2.12 5.90
CA VAL A 30 -3.90 -1.85 4.49
C VAL A 30 -3.23 -2.93 3.64
N SER A 31 -4.01 -3.54 2.75
CA SER A 31 -3.50 -4.42 1.70
C SER A 31 -3.83 -3.81 0.34
N LEU A 32 -2.84 -3.78 -0.56
CA LEU A 32 -2.93 -3.19 -1.90
C LEU A 32 -2.39 -4.16 -2.93
N GLU A 33 -3.06 -4.27 -4.08
CA GLU A 33 -2.60 -5.01 -5.25
C GLU A 33 -2.68 -4.10 -6.47
N MET A 34 -1.59 -4.02 -7.22
CA MET A 34 -1.46 -3.17 -8.41
C MET A 34 -1.01 -4.01 -9.60
N GLU A 35 -1.74 -3.91 -10.69
CA GLU A 35 -1.38 -4.56 -11.96
C GLU A 35 -0.37 -3.69 -12.72
N VAL A 36 0.80 -4.25 -13.03
CA VAL A 36 1.91 -3.55 -13.68
C VAL A 36 2.60 -4.47 -14.69
N ASP A 37 3.04 -3.95 -15.83
CA ASP A 37 3.91 -4.71 -16.75
C ASP A 37 5.38 -4.58 -16.31
N THR A 38 5.92 -5.61 -15.67
CA THR A 38 7.28 -5.56 -15.11
C THR A 38 8.36 -5.98 -16.11
N LYS A 39 8.01 -6.26 -17.38
CA LYS A 39 9.00 -6.70 -18.39
C LYS A 39 10.13 -5.69 -18.59
N LYS A 40 9.81 -4.40 -18.62
CA LYS A 40 10.82 -3.34 -18.82
C LYS A 40 11.77 -3.26 -17.63
N ALA A 41 11.24 -3.32 -16.41
CA ALA A 41 12.03 -3.40 -15.19
C ALA A 41 12.95 -4.63 -15.20
N GLY A 42 12.39 -5.82 -15.45
CA GLY A 42 13.14 -7.08 -15.48
C GLY A 42 14.26 -7.14 -16.52
N ASN A 43 14.07 -6.50 -17.68
CA ASN A 43 15.11 -6.46 -18.73
C ASN A 43 16.24 -5.47 -18.45
N SER A 44 15.98 -4.43 -17.67
CA SER A 44 16.92 -3.31 -17.49
C SER A 44 17.56 -3.25 -16.11
N ASP A 45 17.01 -3.98 -15.14
CA ASP A 45 17.42 -3.99 -13.73
C ASP A 45 17.45 -2.59 -13.10
N LYS A 46 16.57 -1.70 -13.59
CA LYS A 46 16.42 -0.31 -13.14
C LYS A 46 15.09 -0.13 -12.44
N ILE A 47 15.13 0.34 -11.20
CA ILE A 47 13.93 0.57 -10.38
C ILE A 47 13.00 1.62 -10.99
N GLU A 48 13.54 2.57 -11.75
CA GLU A 48 12.78 3.61 -12.44
C GLU A 48 11.93 3.08 -13.59
N HIS A 49 12.08 1.80 -13.95
CA HIS A 49 11.30 1.13 -14.99
C HIS A 49 10.22 0.19 -14.44
N SER A 50 10.07 0.13 -13.11
CA SER A 50 9.01 -0.59 -12.40
C SER A 50 7.70 0.17 -12.39
#